data_AF-A0A2W4L4H2-F1
#
_entry.id   AF-A0A2W4L4H2-F1
#
_cell.length_a   1.000
_cell.length_b   1.000
_cell.length_c   1.000
_cell.angle_alpha   90.00
_cell.angle_beta   90.00
_cell.angle_gamma   90.00
#
_symmetry.space_group_name_H-M   'P 1'
#
loop_
_entity.id
_entity.type
_entity.pdbx_description
1 polymer ?
#
loop_
_entity_poly.entity_id
_entity_poly.type
_entity_poly.pdbx_seq_one_letter_code
_entity_poly.pdbx_strand_id
1 'polypeptide(L)'
;FGPFEGVLRGTMPLGYNGGCGAGRFTLGIEADGSIKGCPSLPTNAWTGGNVRDDELVDIWERSTPLRYTRDRTVDDLWGFCRTCYYADECRAGCTWTAFVFFGRGGNNPYCHHRALEMRARGKRERLVQVAPAPGHPFDHSLFDIVVEDDPSAESRP
;
A
#
# COMPACT_ATOMS: atom_id res chain seq x y z
N PHE A 1 12.22 8.00 6.83
CA PHE A 1 12.39 6.59 7.21
C PHE A 1 12.41 6.41 8.72
N GLY A 2 11.91 5.28 9.20
CA GLY A 2 11.98 4.95 10.62
C GLY A 2 13.43 4.68 11.06
N PRO A 3 13.70 4.68 12.38
CA PRO A 3 15.05 4.48 12.93
C PRO A 3 15.68 3.14 12.55
N PHE A 4 14.86 2.14 12.17
CA PHE A 4 15.32 0.81 11.78
C PHE A 4 15.54 0.65 10.26
N GLU A 5 15.28 1.66 9.44
CA GLU A 5 15.37 1.52 7.98
C GLU A 5 16.78 1.10 7.53
N GLY A 6 17.82 1.75 8.06
CA GLY A 6 19.20 1.40 7.74
C GLY A 6 19.60 -0.01 8.21
N VAL A 7 18.94 -0.54 9.25
CA VAL A 7 19.16 -1.93 9.70
C VAL A 7 18.46 -2.91 8.75
N LEU A 8 17.23 -2.62 8.35
CA LEU A 8 16.41 -3.50 7.52
C LEU A 8 16.84 -3.47 6.04
N ARG A 9 17.30 -2.32 5.55
CA ARG A 9 17.53 -2.04 4.13
C ARG A 9 18.85 -1.34 3.84
N GLY A 10 19.80 -1.36 4.78
CA GLY A 10 21.13 -0.75 4.61
C GLY A 10 21.96 -1.36 3.48
N THR A 11 21.61 -2.57 3.01
CA THR A 11 22.22 -3.20 1.83
C THR A 11 21.67 -2.69 0.50
N MET A 12 20.59 -1.89 0.51
CA MET A 12 20.09 -1.24 -0.71
C MET A 12 20.94 -0.03 -1.07
N PRO A 13 21.10 0.32 -2.36
CA PRO A 13 22.01 1.39 -2.80
C PRO A 13 21.79 2.75 -2.15
N LEU A 14 20.54 3.05 -1.74
CA LEU A 14 20.19 4.32 -1.09
C LEU A 14 20.05 4.21 0.43
N GLY A 15 20.27 3.02 1.01
CA GLY A 15 20.05 2.74 2.44
C GLY A 15 18.56 2.71 2.85
N TYR A 16 17.65 2.81 1.88
CA TYR A 16 16.21 2.70 2.01
C TYR A 16 15.62 2.13 0.70
N ASN A 17 14.36 1.69 0.74
CA ASN A 17 13.66 1.29 -0.49
C ASN A 17 12.81 2.45 -1.05
N GLY A 18 12.89 2.65 -2.36
CA GLY A 18 11.98 3.55 -3.08
C GLY A 18 10.57 2.95 -3.21
N GLY A 19 9.75 3.60 -4.04
CA GLY A 19 8.40 3.13 -4.36
C GLY A 19 8.36 1.72 -4.98
N CYS A 20 7.18 1.09 -4.90
CA CYS A 20 6.93 -0.26 -5.43
C CYS A 20 7.23 -0.38 -6.94
N GLY A 21 7.84 -1.50 -7.33
CA GLY A 21 8.15 -1.84 -8.73
C GLY A 21 7.01 -2.41 -9.58
N ALA A 22 5.89 -2.76 -8.94
CA ALA A 22 4.69 -3.27 -9.59
C ALA A 22 4.23 -2.31 -10.69
N GLY A 23 4.03 -2.82 -11.90
CA GLY A 23 3.67 -2.01 -13.06
C GLY A 23 4.77 -1.07 -13.55
N ARG A 24 6.02 -1.14 -13.04
CA ARG A 24 7.18 -0.40 -13.56
C ARG A 24 8.18 -1.31 -14.27
N PHE A 25 8.41 -2.48 -13.69
CA PHE A 25 9.28 -3.52 -14.24
C PHE A 25 8.75 -4.93 -13.96
N THR A 26 7.58 -5.04 -13.32
CA THR A 26 6.88 -6.31 -13.10
C THR A 26 5.40 -6.16 -13.45
N LEU A 27 4.80 -7.25 -13.94
CA LEU A 27 3.36 -7.46 -14.03
C LEU A 27 3.05 -8.90 -13.61
N GLY A 28 1.80 -9.17 -13.26
CA GLY A 28 1.27 -10.51 -13.05
C GLY A 28 0.24 -10.86 -14.11
N ILE A 29 0.21 -12.13 -14.52
CA ILE A 29 -0.80 -12.70 -15.40
C ILE A 29 -1.48 -13.83 -14.63
N GLU A 30 -2.79 -13.74 -14.45
CA GLU A 30 -3.60 -14.79 -13.82
C GLU A 30 -3.87 -15.94 -14.80
N ALA A 31 -4.35 -17.08 -14.28
CA ALA A 31 -4.55 -18.30 -15.08
C ALA A 31 -5.57 -18.12 -16.23
N ASP A 32 -6.50 -17.17 -16.11
CA ASP A 32 -7.48 -16.81 -17.13
C ASP A 32 -6.95 -15.79 -18.17
N GLY A 33 -5.73 -15.29 -18.00
CA GLY A 33 -5.10 -14.28 -18.85
C GLY A 33 -5.23 -12.84 -18.33
N SER A 34 -5.93 -12.61 -17.22
CA SER A 34 -6.08 -11.27 -16.62
C SER A 34 -4.72 -10.70 -16.20
N ILE A 35 -4.46 -9.44 -16.54
CA ILE A 35 -3.17 -8.77 -16.28
C ILE A 35 -3.32 -7.71 -15.18
N LYS A 36 -2.39 -7.73 -14.21
CA LYS A 36 -2.31 -6.77 -13.11
C LYS A 36 -0.90 -6.22 -12.94
N GLY A 37 -0.76 -4.98 -12.48
CA GLY A 37 0.56 -4.42 -12.14
C GLY A 37 1.20 -5.12 -10.94
N CYS A 38 0.39 -5.51 -9.96
CA CYS A 38 0.82 -6.29 -8.79
C CYS A 38 0.00 -7.59 -8.72
N PRO A 39 0.63 -8.77 -8.69
CA PRO A 39 -0.11 -10.05 -8.66
C PRO A 39 -0.94 -10.22 -7.38
N SER A 40 -0.57 -9.55 -6.27
CA SER A 40 -1.30 -9.63 -5.00
C SER A 40 -2.59 -8.80 -4.98
N LEU A 41 -2.72 -7.78 -5.84
CA LEU A 41 -3.90 -6.89 -5.82
C LEU A 41 -5.19 -7.61 -6.23
N PRO A 42 -6.35 -7.30 -5.61
CA PRO A 42 -7.63 -7.91 -5.96
C PRO A 42 -7.98 -7.77 -7.45
N THR A 43 -8.34 -8.88 -8.10
CA THR A 43 -8.60 -8.95 -9.54
C THR A 43 -9.64 -7.93 -10.00
N ASN A 44 -10.80 -7.88 -9.34
CA ASN A 44 -11.92 -7.02 -9.74
C ASN A 44 -11.52 -5.54 -9.90
N ALA A 45 -10.75 -4.99 -8.96
CA ALA A 45 -10.40 -3.57 -8.97
C ALA A 45 -9.08 -3.25 -9.69
N TRP A 46 -8.22 -4.26 -9.95
CA TRP A 46 -6.84 -4.02 -10.38
C TRP A 46 -6.42 -4.73 -11.67
N THR A 47 -7.34 -5.41 -12.34
CA THR A 47 -7.11 -5.92 -13.71
C THR A 47 -7.13 -4.78 -14.70
N GLY A 48 -6.07 -4.67 -15.51
CA GLY A 48 -5.93 -3.65 -16.54
C GLY A 48 -6.26 -4.11 -17.96
N GLY A 49 -6.47 -5.40 -18.17
CA GLY A 49 -6.78 -6.02 -19.47
C GLY A 49 -6.55 -7.54 -19.44
N ASN A 50 -6.78 -8.21 -20.57
CA ASN A 50 -6.51 -9.64 -20.72
C ASN A 50 -5.60 -9.90 -21.92
N VAL A 51 -4.56 -10.72 -21.74
CA VAL A 51 -3.58 -11.04 -22.80
C VAL A 51 -4.18 -11.75 -24.01
N ARG A 52 -5.40 -12.30 -23.87
CA ARG A 52 -6.12 -12.99 -24.95
C ARG A 52 -6.88 -12.02 -25.85
N ASP A 53 -7.18 -10.82 -25.36
CA ASP A 53 -8.07 -9.86 -25.99
C ASP A 53 -7.33 -8.60 -26.46
N ASP A 54 -6.25 -8.20 -25.76
CA ASP A 54 -5.49 -6.98 -26.05
C ASP A 54 -3.98 -7.25 -26.24
N GLU A 55 -3.32 -6.36 -26.98
CA GLU A 55 -1.87 -6.32 -27.08
C GLU A 55 -1.24 -5.99 -25.72
N LEU A 56 -0.24 -6.77 -25.30
CA LEU A 56 0.40 -6.59 -23.99
C LEU A 56 0.98 -5.18 -23.79
N VAL A 57 1.55 -4.61 -24.86
CA VAL A 57 2.11 -3.24 -24.83
C VAL A 57 1.04 -2.20 -24.55
N ASP A 58 -0.20 -2.42 -25.00
CA ASP A 58 -1.30 -1.49 -24.80
C ASP A 58 -1.80 -1.55 -23.36
N ILE A 59 -1.96 -2.76 -22.82
CA ILE A 59 -2.27 -2.95 -21.40
C ILE A 59 -1.17 -2.31 -20.55
N TRP A 60 0.10 -2.55 -20.86
CA TRP A 60 1.24 -2.01 -20.10
C TRP A 60 1.30 -0.49 -20.15
N GLU A 61 1.20 0.12 -21.32
CA GLU A 61 1.40 1.57 -21.48
C GLU A 61 0.17 2.39 -21.11
N ARG A 62 -1.04 1.85 -21.19
CA ARG A 62 -2.26 2.68 -21.13
C ARG A 62 -3.21 2.33 -19.99
N SER A 63 -3.15 1.12 -19.42
CA SER A 63 -4.13 0.73 -18.40
C SER A 63 -3.84 1.40 -17.05
N THR A 64 -4.79 2.18 -16.55
CA THR A 64 -4.72 2.83 -15.23
C THR A 64 -4.36 1.85 -14.11
N PRO A 65 -4.92 0.61 -14.04
CA PRO A 65 -4.58 -0.36 -13.01
C PRO A 65 -3.13 -0.87 -13.03
N LEU A 66 -2.41 -0.79 -14.16
CA LEU A 66 -0.98 -1.11 -14.22
C LEU A 66 -0.09 0.12 -14.04
N ARG A 67 -0.59 1.32 -14.29
CA ARG A 67 0.19 2.55 -14.19
C ARG A 67 0.20 3.18 -12.80
N TYR A 68 -0.58 2.66 -11.86
CA TYR A 68 -0.77 3.29 -10.55
C TYR A 68 0.51 3.63 -9.78
N THR A 69 1.62 2.88 -9.93
CA THR A 69 2.90 3.22 -9.28
C THR A 69 3.72 4.22 -10.08
N ARG A 70 3.57 4.25 -11.41
CA ARG A 70 4.23 5.20 -12.31
C ARG A 70 3.67 6.59 -12.12
N ASP A 71 2.35 6.68 -11.98
CA ASP A 71 1.62 7.94 -12.00
C ASP A 71 1.35 8.49 -10.58
N ARG A 72 1.56 7.70 -9.52
CA ARG A 72 1.28 8.13 -8.14
C ARG A 72 2.19 9.25 -7.67
N THR A 73 1.54 10.26 -7.10
CA THR A 73 2.14 11.43 -6.47
C THR A 73 1.76 11.51 -4.98
N VAL A 74 2.17 12.60 -4.30
CA VAL A 74 1.72 12.90 -2.93
C VAL A 74 0.22 13.17 -2.92
N ASP A 75 -0.35 13.65 -4.03
CA ASP A 75 -1.76 14.01 -4.12
C ASP A 75 -2.71 12.81 -3.99
N ASP A 76 -2.24 11.63 -4.36
CA ASP A 76 -2.98 10.37 -4.22
C ASP A 76 -2.96 9.80 -2.80
N LEU A 77 -2.06 10.31 -1.95
CA LEU A 77 -1.92 9.86 -0.56
C LEU A 77 -2.96 10.52 0.33
N TRP A 78 -3.31 9.84 1.41
CA TRP A 78 -4.28 10.32 2.41
C TRP A 78 -3.88 9.86 3.81
N GLY A 79 -4.58 10.37 4.82
CA GLY A 79 -4.30 10.07 6.23
C GLY A 79 -2.86 10.41 6.63
N PHE A 80 -2.26 9.57 7.48
CA PHE A 80 -0.89 9.77 7.97
C PHE A 80 0.13 9.87 6.82
N CYS A 81 -0.01 9.03 5.79
CA CYS A 81 0.95 8.97 4.70
C CYS A 81 1.01 10.26 3.88
N ARG A 82 -0.08 11.03 3.80
CA ARG A 82 -0.12 12.31 3.08
C ARG A 82 0.74 13.39 3.73
N THR A 83 0.75 13.41 5.05
CA THR A 83 1.47 14.42 5.84
C THR A 83 2.84 13.93 6.31
N CYS A 84 3.23 12.73 5.90
CA CYS A 84 4.48 12.13 6.34
C CYS A 84 5.67 12.82 5.65
N TYR A 85 6.75 13.05 6.38
CA TYR A 85 7.89 13.83 5.86
C TYR A 85 8.61 13.18 4.66
N TYR A 86 8.46 11.86 4.46
CA TYR A 86 9.03 11.11 3.33
C TYR A 86 7.96 10.60 2.37
N ALA A 87 6.80 11.28 2.33
CA ALA A 87 5.65 10.93 1.50
C ALA A 87 6.00 10.83 0.01
N ASP A 88 6.86 11.73 -0.48
CA ASP A 88 7.24 11.80 -1.89
C ASP A 88 8.08 10.59 -2.31
N GLU A 89 9.03 10.18 -1.48
CA GLU A 89 9.92 9.06 -1.76
C GLU A 89 9.22 7.70 -1.55
N CYS A 90 8.43 7.55 -0.49
CA CYS A 90 7.81 6.26 -0.15
C CYS A 90 6.51 5.97 -0.87
N ARG A 91 5.70 6.99 -1.19
CA ARG A 91 4.39 6.84 -1.85
C ARG A 91 3.44 5.86 -1.12
N ALA A 92 3.49 5.88 0.21
CA ALA A 92 2.73 5.02 1.14
C ALA A 92 3.03 3.51 1.08
N GLY A 93 4.14 3.08 0.45
CA GLY A 93 4.57 1.69 0.46
C GLY A 93 3.62 0.76 -0.31
N CYS A 94 3.39 -0.45 0.23
CA CYS A 94 2.60 -1.47 -0.46
C CYS A 94 1.14 -1.04 -0.64
N THR A 95 0.70 -0.95 -1.91
CA THR A 95 -0.69 -0.56 -2.25
C THR A 95 -1.69 -1.64 -1.87
N TRP A 96 -1.28 -2.91 -1.99
CA TRP A 96 -2.12 -4.03 -1.58
C TRP A 96 -2.53 -3.91 -0.11
N THR A 97 -1.58 -3.63 0.79
CA THR A 97 -1.87 -3.50 2.22
C THR A 97 -2.89 -2.40 2.51
N ALA A 98 -2.77 -1.22 1.90
CA ALA A 98 -3.75 -0.16 2.10
C ALA A 98 -5.11 -0.52 1.47
N PHE A 99 -5.09 -1.08 0.26
CA PHE A 99 -6.30 -1.41 -0.48
C PHE A 99 -7.14 -2.49 0.21
N VAL A 100 -6.53 -3.58 0.68
CA VAL A 100 -7.29 -4.67 1.34
C VAL A 100 -7.83 -4.31 2.72
N PHE A 101 -7.43 -3.17 3.29
CA PHE A 101 -8.01 -2.64 4.51
C PHE A 101 -9.05 -1.56 4.24
N PHE A 102 -8.80 -0.68 3.27
CA PHE A 102 -9.56 0.57 3.11
C PHE A 102 -10.33 0.69 1.80
N GLY A 103 -10.23 -0.31 0.91
CA GLY A 103 -10.72 -0.20 -0.48
C GLY A 103 -10.00 0.88 -1.30
N ARG A 104 -8.93 1.48 -0.75
CA ARG A 104 -8.19 2.59 -1.34
C ARG A 104 -6.69 2.48 -1.00
N GLY A 105 -5.83 2.62 -2.02
CA GLY A 105 -4.39 2.74 -1.82
C GLY A 105 -3.98 4.05 -1.14
N GLY A 106 -2.70 4.22 -0.79
CA GLY A 106 -2.15 5.53 -0.42
C GLY A 106 -2.11 5.86 1.08
N ASN A 107 -2.47 4.93 1.97
CA ASN A 107 -2.36 5.10 3.43
C ASN A 107 -2.11 3.75 4.12
N ASN A 108 -0.86 3.32 4.26
CA ASN A 108 -0.54 2.00 4.81
C ASN A 108 -0.64 1.99 6.36
N PRO A 109 -1.51 1.16 6.96
CA PRO A 109 -1.70 1.12 8.40
C PRO A 109 -0.62 0.33 9.15
N TYR A 110 0.15 -0.53 8.45
CA TYR A 110 1.21 -1.35 9.05
C TYR A 110 2.61 -0.76 8.85
N CYS A 111 2.69 0.54 8.60
CA CYS A 111 3.98 1.21 8.56
C CYS A 111 4.58 1.30 9.97
N HIS A 112 5.76 0.72 10.18
CA HIS A 112 6.42 0.77 11.48
C HIS A 112 6.79 2.19 11.91
N HIS A 113 7.25 3.04 10.98
CA HIS A 113 7.53 4.45 11.29
C HIS A 113 6.27 5.19 11.77
N ARG A 114 5.12 4.97 11.11
CA ARG A 114 3.83 5.51 11.54
C ARG A 114 3.48 5.11 12.98
N ALA A 115 3.66 3.83 13.32
CA ALA A 115 3.41 3.35 14.68
C ALA A 115 4.32 4.04 15.72
N LEU A 116 5.60 4.26 15.39
CA LEU A 116 6.53 4.99 16.26
C LEU A 116 6.16 6.47 16.41
N GLU A 117 5.74 7.13 15.34
CA GLU A 117 5.27 8.52 15.36
C GLU A 117 4.00 8.70 16.20
N MET A 118 3.05 7.76 16.11
CA MET A 118 1.87 7.75 16.97
C MET A 118 2.26 7.56 18.43
N ARG A 119 3.14 6.60 18.71
CA ARG A 119 3.60 6.31 20.08
C ARG A 119 4.38 7.48 20.70
N ALA A 120 5.15 8.22 19.89
CA ALA A 120 5.82 9.44 20.35
C ALA A 120 4.84 10.53 20.81
N ARG A 121 3.60 10.48 20.32
CA ARG A 121 2.49 11.38 20.71
C ARG A 121 1.61 10.77 21.81
N GLY A 122 2.01 9.64 22.40
CA GLY A 122 1.21 8.90 23.39
C GLY A 122 -0.03 8.23 22.80
N LYS A 123 -0.08 8.04 21.47
CA LYS A 123 -1.22 7.45 20.76
C LYS A 123 -0.85 6.10 20.15
N ARG A 124 -1.87 5.27 19.90
CA ARG A 124 -1.78 4.09 19.03
C ARG A 124 -2.96 4.04 18.09
N GLU A 125 -2.80 3.27 17.01
CA GLU A 125 -3.86 3.02 16.04
C GLU A 125 -4.33 1.58 16.15
N ARG A 126 -5.64 1.39 16.13
CA ARG A 126 -6.29 0.08 16.09
C ARG A 126 -7.18 0.00 14.87
N LEU A 127 -7.06 -1.10 14.13
CA LEU A 127 -7.90 -1.39 12.97
C LEU A 127 -9.18 -2.08 13.43
N VAL A 128 -10.32 -1.53 13.03
CA VAL A 128 -11.65 -2.06 13.38
C VAL A 128 -12.35 -2.45 12.10
N GLN A 129 -12.74 -3.72 11.98
CA GLN A 129 -13.50 -4.16 10.82
C GLN A 129 -14.89 -3.50 10.84
N VAL A 130 -15.24 -2.84 9.74
CA VAL A 130 -16.53 -2.16 9.55
C VAL A 130 -17.42 -2.87 8.54
N ALA A 131 -16.84 -3.67 7.64
CA ALA A 131 -17.60 -4.57 6.77
C ALA A 131 -16.83 -5.88 6.54
N PRO A 132 -17.49 -7.05 6.57
CA PRO A 132 -16.86 -8.31 6.21
C PRO A 132 -16.58 -8.38 4.70
N ALA A 133 -15.72 -9.33 4.31
CA ALA A 133 -15.51 -9.62 2.90
C ALA A 133 -16.77 -10.31 2.31
N PRO A 134 -17.17 -10.01 1.06
CA PRO A 134 -18.35 -10.61 0.43
C PRO A 134 -18.31 -12.15 0.23
N GLY A 135 -17.14 -12.77 0.29
CA GLY A 135 -16.92 -14.20 0.05
C GLY A 135 -16.52 -14.57 -1.38
N HIS A 136 -16.01 -13.62 -2.16
CA HIS A 136 -15.52 -13.85 -3.52
C HIS A 136 -14.01 -14.13 -3.55
N PRO A 137 -13.49 -14.89 -4.54
CA PRO A 137 -12.05 -15.04 -4.71
C PRO A 137 -11.35 -13.69 -4.81
N PHE A 138 -10.23 -13.55 -4.09
CA PHE A 138 -9.41 -12.33 -4.06
C PHE A 138 -10.12 -11.07 -3.54
N ASP A 139 -11.20 -11.22 -2.76
CA ASP A 139 -11.88 -10.10 -2.10
C ASP A 139 -11.16 -9.65 -0.82
N HIS A 140 -11.76 -8.67 -0.14
CA HIS A 140 -11.25 -8.11 1.11
C HIS A 140 -12.39 -7.55 1.95
N SER A 141 -12.13 -7.38 3.25
CA SER A 141 -13.03 -6.66 4.17
C SER A 141 -12.67 -5.18 4.22
N LEU A 142 -13.51 -4.37 4.86
CA LEU A 142 -13.23 -2.97 5.11
C LEU A 142 -12.98 -2.74 6.60
N PHE A 143 -12.02 -1.87 6.89
CA PHE A 143 -11.60 -1.49 8.22
C PHE A 143 -11.52 0.02 8.32
N ASP A 144 -11.77 0.53 9.53
CA ASP A 144 -11.43 1.90 9.91
C ASP A 144 -10.25 1.93 10.88
N ILE A 145 -9.59 3.07 10.94
CA ILE A 145 -8.53 3.35 11.91
C ILE A 145 -9.12 4.12 13.09
N VAL A 146 -9.04 3.54 14.28
CA VAL A 146 -9.34 4.21 15.54
C VAL A 146 -8.02 4.62 16.18
N VAL A 147 -7.87 5.92 16.45
CA VAL A 147 -6.75 6.46 17.23
C VAL A 147 -7.15 6.51 18.70
N GLU A 148 -6.37 5.88 19.56
CA GLU A 148 -6.62 5.80 21.00
C GLU A 148 -5.33 6.08 21.78
N ASP A 149 -5.44 6.34 23.08
CA ASP A 149 -4.26 6.51 23.93
C ASP A 149 -3.46 5.20 24.00
N ASP A 150 -2.14 5.32 23.96
CA ASP A 150 -1.25 4.18 24.14
C ASP A 150 -1.16 3.86 25.64
N PRO A 151 -1.72 2.73 26.12
CA PRO A 151 -1.66 2.38 27.54
C PRO A 151 -0.24 2.09 28.02
N SER A 152 0.71 1.83 27.12
CA SER A 152 2.12 1.73 27.49
C SER A 152 2.75 3.09 27.83
N ALA A 153 2.15 4.20 27.39
CA ALA A 153 2.63 5.55 27.70
C ALA A 153 2.46 5.90 29.18
N GLU A 154 1.43 5.38 29.86
CA GLU A 154 1.21 5.57 31.30
C GLU A 154 2.23 4.80 32.16
N SER A 155 2.88 3.79 31.59
CA SER A 155 3.81 2.89 32.30
C SER A 155 5.29 3.25 32.13
N ARG A 156 5.61 4.32 31.39
CA ARG A 156 7.01 4.78 31.22
C ARG A 156 7.40 5.70 32.39
N PRO A 157 8.36 5.30 33.25
CA PRO A 157 8.88 6.17 34.30
C PRO A 157 9.59 7.41 33.74
#